data_AF-A0A7V6CQG8-F1
#
_entry.id   AF-A0A7V6CQG8-F1
#
_cell.length_a   1.000
_cell.length_b   1.000
_cell.length_c   1.000
_cell.angle_alpha   90.00
_cell.angle_beta   90.00
_cell.angle_gamma   90.00
#
_symmetry.space_group_name_H-M   'P 1'
#
loop_
_entity.id
_entity.type
_entity.pdbx_description
1 polymer ?
#
loop_
_entity_poly.entity_id
_entity_poly.type
_entity_poly.pdbx_seq_one_letter_code
_entity_poly.pdbx_strand_id
1 'polypeptide(L)' 'SYAECFEILHRHGIIEASLLDRLRAMARFRNLLIHRYCEVDDQRVIEICRNDLADLEAFAAAVATHFGLPP' A
#
# COMPACT_ATOMS: atom_id res chain seq x y z
N SER A 1 6.33 6.96 -9.20
CA SER A 1 5.53 5.71 -9.07
C SER A 1 4.78 5.69 -7.72
N TYR A 2 3.80 4.81 -7.50
CA TYR A 2 3.13 4.72 -6.17
C TYR A 2 4.13 4.44 -5.04
N ALA A 3 5.14 3.60 -5.29
CA ALA A 3 6.22 3.33 -4.33
C ALA A 3 7.01 4.61 -3.95
N GLU A 4 7.37 5.44 -4.94
CA GLU A 4 8.04 6.74 -4.68
C GLU A 4 7.16 7.70 -3.88
N CYS A 5 5.84 7.71 -4.10
CA CYS A 5 4.92 8.54 -3.31
C CYS A 5 4.99 8.15 -1.82
N PHE A 6 5.01 6.86 -1.51
CA PHE A 6 5.17 6.40 -0.13
C PHE A 6 6.55 6.75 0.45
N GLU A 7 7.62 6.69 -0.35
CA GLU A 7 8.95 7.13 0.09
C GLU A 7 9.00 8.61 0.47
N ILE A 8 8.29 9.46 -0.29
CA ILE A 8 8.15 10.89 0.04
C ILE A 8 7.42 11.06 1.37
N LEU A 9 6.30 10.35 1.57
CA LEU A 9 5.53 10.42 2.81
C LEU A 9 6.34 10.01 4.03
N HIS A 10 7.14 8.95 3.91
CA HIS A 10 8.05 8.52 4.99
C HIS A 10 9.11 9.57 5.28
N ARG A 11 9.70 10.19 4.25
CA ARG A 11 10.71 11.24 4.40
C ARG A 11 10.16 12.47 5.15
N HIS A 12 8.86 12.74 5.03
CA HIS A 12 8.17 13.79 5.77
C HIS A 12 7.66 13.34 7.15
N GLY A 13 7.96 12.12 7.59
CA GLY A 13 7.55 11.58 8.89
C GLY A 13 6.06 11.26 8.99
N ILE A 14 5.35 11.15 7.86
CA ILE A 14 3.90 10.89 7.84
C ILE A 14 3.63 9.41 8.06
N ILE A 15 4.50 8.53 7.55
CA ILE A 15 4.39 7.08 7.72
C ILE A 15 5.71 6.50 8.24
N GLU A 16 5.61 5.46 9.05
CA GLU A 16 6.75 4.71 9.59
C GLU A 16 7.44 3.85 8.52
N ALA A 17 8.72 3.56 8.71
CA ALA A 17 9.52 2.77 7.76
C ALA A 17 8.93 1.37 7.51
N SER A 18 8.37 0.73 8.55
CA SER A 18 7.74 -0.58 8.40
C SER A 18 6.48 -0.53 7.53
N LEU A 19 5.72 0.56 7.59
CA LEU A 19 4.54 0.76 6.75
C LEU A 19 4.93 1.10 5.31
N LEU A 20 6.00 1.89 5.12
CA LEU A 20 6.59 2.15 3.80
C LEU A 20 6.93 0.84 3.06
N ASP A 21 7.64 -0.08 3.71
CA ASP A 21 8.07 -1.33 3.08
C ASP A 21 6.89 -2.19 2.61
N ARG A 22 5.83 -2.27 3.42
CA ARG A 22 4.61 -2.99 3.07
C ARG A 22 3.85 -2.32 1.92
N LEU A 23 3.69 -1.00 1.96
CA LEU A 23 3.04 -0.24 0.88
C LEU A 23 3.81 -0.30 -0.45
N ARG A 24 5.15 -0.38 -0.41
CA ARG A 24 5.98 -0.62 -1.61
C ARG A 24 5.76 -2.01 -2.19
N ALA A 25 5.67 -3.03 -1.35
CA ALA A 25 5.35 -4.39 -1.79
C ALA A 25 3.97 -4.45 -2.46
N MET A 26 2.97 -3.81 -1.85
CA MET A 26 1.61 -3.69 -2.41
C MET A 26 1.61 -2.96 -3.77
N ALA A 27 2.32 -1.82 -3.88
CA ALA A 27 2.42 -1.07 -5.13
C ALA A 27 3.06 -1.91 -6.26
N ARG A 28 4.07 -2.72 -5.94
CA ARG A 28 4.70 -3.65 -6.89
C ARG A 28 3.75 -4.78 -7.29
N PHE A 29 3.00 -5.34 -6.33
CA PHE A 29 1.99 -6.35 -6.60
C PHE A 29 0.91 -5.83 -7.57
N ARG A 30 0.38 -4.63 -7.33
CA ARG A 30 -0.55 -3.95 -8.24
C ARG A 30 0.00 -3.80 -9.66
N ASN A 31 1.29 -3.48 -9.81
CA ASN A 31 1.93 -3.40 -11.12
C ASN A 31 2.08 -4.77 -11.78
N LEU A 32 2.40 -5.81 -11.01
CA LEU A 32 2.46 -7.19 -11.50
C LEU A 32 1.11 -7.66 -12.03
N LEU A 33 0.02 -7.37 -11.32
CA LEU A 33 -1.34 -7.70 -11.75
C LEU A 33 -1.66 -7.08 -13.11
N ILE A 34 -1.50 -5.76 -13.24
CA ILE A 34 -1.83 -5.05 -14.48
C ILE A 34 -1.04 -5.58 -15.68
N HIS A 35 0.24 -5.88 -15.48
CA HIS A 35 1.12 -6.33 -16.57
C HIS A 35 1.03 -7.83 -16.86
N ARG A 36 0.56 -8.65 -15.91
CA ARG A 36 0.50 -10.12 -16.06
C ARG A 36 -0.91 -10.68 -15.86
N TYR A 37 -1.95 -9.86 -16.00
CA TYR A 37 -3.34 -10.27 -15.74
C TYR A 37 -3.77 -11.53 -16.54
N CYS A 38 -3.13 -11.79 -17.69
CA CYS A 38 -3.38 -13.00 -18.50
C CYS A 38 -2.70 -14.28 -17.98
N GLU A 39 -1.72 -14.17 -17.07
CA GLU A 39 -0.91 -15.29 -16.55
C GLU A 39 -1.07 -15.51 -15.05
N VAL A 40 -1.72 -14.59 -14.33
CA VAL A 40 -1.83 -14.63 -12.87
C VAL A 40 -3.10 -15.38 -12.46
N ASP A 41 -2.94 -16.26 -11.46
CA ASP A 41 -4.04 -17.01 -10.83
C ASP A 41 -4.96 -16.08 -10.02
N ASP A 42 -6.18 -15.87 -10.52
CA ASP A 42 -7.22 -15.04 -9.91
C ASP A 42 -7.48 -15.39 -8.44
N GLN A 43 -7.41 -16.67 -8.05
CA GLN A 43 -7.63 -17.07 -6.65
C GLN A 43 -6.56 -16.48 -5.74
N ARG A 44 -5.30 -16.50 -6.18
CA ARG A 44 -4.18 -15.96 -5.41
C ARG A 44 -4.26 -14.44 -5.32
N VAL A 45 -4.75 -13.77 -6.37
CA VAL A 45 -4.98 -12.32 -6.35
C VAL A 45 -6.07 -11.95 -5.35
N ILE A 46 -7.19 -12.67 -5.37
CA ILE A 46 -8.31 -12.43 -4.46
C ILE A 46 -7.89 -12.65 -3.00
N GLU A 47 -7.07 -13.66 -2.70
CA GLU A 47 -6.52 -13.86 -1.35
C GLU A 47 -5.69 -12.68 -0.87
N ILE A 48 -4.74 -12.21 -1.69
CA ILE A 48 -3.87 -11.07 -1.33
C ILE A 48 -4.71 -9.79 -1.16
N CYS A 49 -5.63 -9.53 -2.09
CA CYS A 49 -6.53 -8.37 -2.01
C CYS A 49 -7.46 -8.40 -0.79
N ARG A 50 -7.78 -9.57 -0.24
CA ARG A 50 -8.63 -9.70 0.96
C ARG A 50 -7.85 -9.62 2.27
N ASN A 51 -6.59 -10.06 2.28
CA ASN A 51 -5.83 -10.22 3.51
C ASN A 51 -4.89 -9.05 3.82
N ASP A 52 -4.50 -8.24 2.83
CA ASP A 52 -3.54 -7.13 3.01
C ASP A 52 -4.18 -5.74 3.02
N LEU A 53 -5.49 -5.63 3.25
CA LEU A 53 -6.19 -4.34 3.33
C LEU A 53 -5.79 -3.51 4.57
N ALA A 54 -5.31 -4.16 5.62
CA ALA A 54 -4.90 -3.50 6.86
C ALA A 54 -3.78 -2.47 6.64
N ASP A 55 -2.93 -2.65 5.63
CA ASP A 55 -1.88 -1.68 5.30
C ASP A 55 -2.44 -0.39 4.70
N LEU A 56 -3.54 -0.49 3.95
CA LEU A 56 -4.25 0.67 3.42
C LEU A 56 -4.99 1.43 4.54
N GLU A 57 -5.56 0.70 5.50
CA GLU A 57 -6.17 1.30 6.69
C GLU A 57 -5.12 2.03 7.54
N ALA A 58 -3.97 1.39 7.78
CA ALA A 58 -2.86 2.00 8.50
C ALA A 58 -2.33 3.25 7.78
N PHE A 59 -2.25 3.21 6.45
CA PHE A 59 -1.92 4.37 5.64
C PHE A 59 -2.94 5.51 5.80
N ALA A 60 -4.23 5.21 5.68
CA ALA A 60 -5.29 6.20 5.83
C ALA A 60 -5.28 6.83 7.24
N ALA A 61 -5.12 6.02 8.28
CA ALA A 61 -5.03 6.48 9.66
C ALA A 61 -3.80 7.39 9.89
N ALA A 62 -2.64 7.04 9.31
CA ALA A 62 -1.43 7.84 9.42
C ALA A 62 -1.61 9.22 8.75
N VAL A 63 -2.24 9.26 7.58
CA VAL A 63 -2.57 10.51 6.88
C VAL A 63 -3.59 11.33 7.66
N ALA A 64 -4.67 10.71 8.14
CA ALA A 64 -5.70 11.38 8.94
C ALA A 64 -5.09 12.01 10.20
N THR A 65 -4.26 11.25 10.92
CA THR A 65 -3.54 11.73 12.11
C THR A 65 -2.66 12.92 11.80
N HIS A 66 -1.89 12.87 10.69
CA HIS A 66 -1.01 13.97 10.30
C HIS A 66 -1.77 15.27 10.01
N PHE A 67 -2.98 15.20 9.46
CA PHE A 67 -3.82 16.36 9.16
C PHE A 67 -4.82 16.72 10.27
N GLY A 68 -4.83 16.00 11.40
CA GLY A 68 -5.77 16.23 12.50
C GLY A 68 -7.21 15.90 12.16
N LEU A 69 -7.44 14.98 11.22
CA LEU A 69 -8.77 14.51 10.84
C LEU A 69 -9.24 13.40 11.80
N PRO A 70 -10.56 13.32 12.10
CA PRO A 70 -11.11 12.21 12.86
C PRO A 70 -10.95 10.88 12.09
N PRO A 71 -10.83 9.74 12.81
CA PRO A 71 -10.68 8.42 12.21
C PRO A 71 -11.93 7.95 11.45
#